data_AF-A0A2A4QS84-F1
#
_entry.id   AF-A0A2A4QS84-F1
#
_cell.length_a   1.000
_cell.length_b   1.000
_cell.length_c   1.000
_cell.angle_alpha   90.00
_cell.angle_beta   90.00
_cell.angle_gamma   90.00
#
_symmetry.space_group_name_H-M   'P 1'
#
loop_
_entity.id
_entity.type
_entity.pdbx_description
1 polymer ?
#
loop_
_entity_poly.entity_id
_entity_poly.type
_entity_poly.pdbx_seq_one_letter_code
_entity_poly.pdbx_strand_id
1 'polypeptide(L)'
;MLFAAVAMTGVLGVVGMQTISGPITTITRVTQKNITDTDIMTNGRIMVLNAAIRPENGSGHASYDGDPELEPAPYVACTGASPTGGGCLPGTVGAVRTNPWGTEYGYCVWNHGPTNTGVANMLQGKSDGSGAVIAIISAGPNKTFETGCFDYDGSAPEGVNPPPARGMTAGGDDSAKYFTYAEASA
;
A
#
# COMPACT_ATOMS: atom_id res chain seq x y z
N MET A 1 29.43 50.35 22.18
CA MET A 1 28.67 49.28 22.88
C MET A 1 27.34 48.91 22.22
N LEU A 2 26.78 49.73 21.32
CA LEU A 2 25.50 49.44 20.65
C LEU A 2 25.54 48.21 19.71
N PHE A 3 26.67 47.97 19.03
CA PHE A 3 26.82 46.86 18.08
C PHE A 3 26.94 45.47 18.73
N ALA A 4 27.39 45.39 19.99
CA ALA A 4 27.50 44.12 20.71
C ALA A 4 26.14 43.59 21.19
N ALA A 5 25.19 44.49 21.49
CA ALA A 5 23.85 44.13 21.95
C ALA A 5 22.97 43.57 20.81
N VAL A 6 23.18 44.01 19.57
CA VAL A 6 22.44 43.51 18.39
C VAL A 6 22.93 42.12 17.96
N ALA A 7 24.23 41.84 18.10
CA ALA A 7 24.77 40.51 17.82
C ALA A 7 24.23 39.43 18.79
N MET A 8 24.08 39.78 20.07
CA MET A 8 23.65 38.82 21.10
C MET A 8 22.12 38.55 21.07
N THR A 9 21.32 39.52 20.65
CA THR A 9 19.87 39.33 20.42
C THR A 9 19.57 38.54 19.14
N GLY A 10 20.44 38.60 18.13
CA GLY A 10 20.36 37.74 16.94
C GLY A 10 20.60 36.25 17.24
N VAL A 11 21.56 35.94 18.12
CA VAL A 11 21.87 34.54 18.50
C VAL A 11 20.75 33.90 19.31
N LEU A 12 20.08 34.65 20.19
CA LEU A 12 18.93 34.15 20.96
C LEU A 12 17.68 33.93 20.08
N GLY A 13 17.49 34.71 19.02
CA GLY A 13 16.43 34.48 18.03
C GLY A 13 16.63 33.20 17.21
N VAL A 14 17.87 32.91 16.82
CA VAL A 14 18.21 31.69 16.06
C VAL A 14 18.10 30.42 16.91
N VAL A 15 18.43 30.50 18.20
CA VAL A 15 18.28 29.35 19.12
C VAL A 15 16.81 29.09 19.47
N GLY A 16 15.96 30.12 19.54
CA GLY A 16 14.52 29.94 19.79
C GLY A 16 13.75 29.26 18.65
N MET A 17 14.19 29.43 17.40
CA MET A 17 13.52 28.83 16.22
C MET A 17 14.02 27.42 15.88
N GLN A 18 15.14 26.95 16.44
CA GLN A 18 15.64 25.60 16.20
C GLN A 18 15.04 24.53 17.13
N THR A 19 14.41 24.91 18.23
CA THR A 19 13.88 23.96 19.22
C THR A 19 12.41 23.59 19.01
N ILE A 20 11.64 24.42 18.29
CA ILE A 20 10.18 24.25 18.16
C ILE A 20 9.80 23.25 17.03
N SER A 21 10.69 22.99 16.09
CA SER A 21 10.41 22.15 14.90
C SER A 21 10.71 20.65 15.08
N GLY A 22 11.45 20.25 16.11
CA GLY A 22 11.87 18.85 16.32
C GLY A 22 10.77 17.90 16.83
N PRO A 23 10.23 18.11 18.04
CA PRO A 23 9.30 17.15 18.64
C PRO A 23 7.93 17.11 17.94
N ILE A 24 7.45 18.24 17.42
CA ILE A 24 6.11 18.32 16.79
C ILE A 24 6.08 17.54 15.46
N THR A 25 7.10 17.69 14.60
CA THR A 25 7.18 16.97 13.32
C THR A 25 7.38 15.47 13.50
N THR A 26 8.06 15.07 14.59
CA THR A 26 8.23 13.66 14.95
C THR A 26 6.91 13.04 15.40
N ILE A 27 6.13 13.74 16.23
CA ILE A 27 4.83 13.25 16.71
C ILE A 27 3.85 13.09 15.55
N THR A 28 3.75 14.08 14.64
CA THR A 28 2.84 13.98 13.49
C THR A 28 3.23 12.84 12.55
N ARG A 29 4.53 12.62 12.31
CA ARG A 29 5.01 11.51 11.47
C ARG A 29 4.67 10.14 12.07
N VAL A 30 4.81 9.97 13.39
CA VAL A 30 4.42 8.72 14.07
C VAL A 30 2.91 8.50 14.00
N THR A 31 2.11 9.56 14.21
CA THR A 31 0.65 9.46 14.05
C THR A 31 0.25 9.07 12.63
N GLN A 32 0.84 9.71 11.61
CA GLN A 32 0.58 9.38 10.20
C GLN A 32 0.99 7.95 9.86
N LYS A 33 2.13 7.47 10.37
CA LYS A 33 2.56 6.07 10.23
C LYS A 33 1.52 5.11 10.85
N ASN A 34 1.05 5.39 12.06
CA ASN A 34 0.05 4.54 12.72
C ASN A 34 -1.30 4.51 11.97
N ILE A 35 -1.73 5.66 11.43
CA ILE A 35 -2.93 5.72 10.57
C ILE A 35 -2.71 4.88 9.31
N THR A 36 -1.56 5.03 8.67
CA THR A 36 -1.20 4.27 7.46
C THR A 36 -1.23 2.77 7.70
N ASP A 37 -0.60 2.29 8.78
CA ASP A 37 -0.58 0.87 9.09
C ASP A 37 -1.99 0.34 9.40
N THR A 38 -2.84 1.17 10.03
CA THR A 38 -4.24 0.83 10.31
C THR A 38 -5.08 0.77 9.03
N ASP A 39 -4.91 1.75 8.14
CA ASP A 39 -5.60 1.81 6.85
C ASP A 39 -5.20 0.64 5.95
N ILE A 40 -3.91 0.32 5.87
CA ILE A 40 -3.39 -0.85 5.13
C ILE A 40 -4.10 -2.13 5.62
N MET A 41 -4.14 -2.36 6.93
CA MET A 41 -4.81 -3.52 7.51
C MET A 41 -6.32 -3.55 7.21
N THR A 42 -6.97 -2.39 7.33
CA THR A 42 -8.42 -2.27 7.17
C THR A 42 -8.82 -2.46 5.72
N ASN A 43 -8.13 -1.78 4.80
CA ASN A 43 -8.35 -1.89 3.37
C ASN A 43 -8.06 -3.32 2.88
N GLY A 44 -7.00 -3.97 3.37
CA GLY A 44 -6.67 -5.34 2.97
C GLY A 44 -7.80 -6.32 3.31
N ARG A 45 -8.34 -6.22 4.53
CA ARG A 45 -9.51 -7.00 4.96
C ARG A 45 -10.75 -6.68 4.13
N ILE A 46 -11.05 -5.40 3.89
CA ILE A 46 -12.19 -4.98 3.07
C ILE A 46 -12.09 -5.57 1.66
N MET A 47 -10.91 -5.50 1.03
CA MET A 47 -10.71 -5.99 -0.33
C MET A 47 -10.91 -7.51 -0.43
N VAL A 48 -10.35 -8.27 0.52
CA VAL A 48 -10.49 -9.74 0.52
C VAL A 48 -11.93 -10.16 0.87
N LEU A 49 -12.59 -9.51 1.82
CA LEU A 49 -14.00 -9.78 2.13
C LEU A 49 -14.93 -9.39 0.98
N ASN A 50 -14.60 -8.32 0.25
CA ASN A 50 -15.37 -7.91 -0.92
C ASN A 50 -15.34 -8.99 -2.02
N ALA A 51 -14.21 -9.67 -2.20
CA ALA A 51 -14.10 -10.79 -3.14
C ALA A 51 -15.20 -11.83 -2.88
N ALA A 52 -15.42 -12.20 -1.61
CA ALA A 52 -16.34 -13.27 -1.20
C ALA A 52 -17.83 -12.95 -1.39
N ILE A 53 -18.21 -11.67 -1.48
CA ILE A 53 -19.62 -11.24 -1.57
C ILE A 53 -20.00 -10.78 -2.98
N ARG A 54 -19.07 -10.80 -3.93
CA ARG A 54 -19.34 -10.43 -5.32
C ARG A 54 -20.16 -11.53 -6.02
N PRO A 55 -21.05 -11.16 -6.94
CA PRO A 55 -21.86 -12.13 -7.67
C PRO A 55 -20.97 -13.06 -8.50
N GLU A 56 -21.28 -14.36 -8.42
CA GLU A 56 -20.53 -15.42 -9.10
C GLU A 56 -20.71 -15.32 -10.62
N ASN A 57 -19.63 -15.48 -11.38
CA ASN A 57 -19.69 -15.51 -12.85
C ASN A 57 -19.90 -16.95 -13.37
N GLY A 58 -20.81 -17.70 -12.73
CA GLY A 58 -21.12 -19.08 -13.11
C GLY A 58 -20.06 -20.13 -12.74
N SER A 59 -18.96 -19.73 -12.08
CA SER A 59 -17.89 -20.60 -11.60
C SER A 59 -18.00 -20.99 -10.11
N GLY A 60 -19.09 -20.62 -9.44
CA GLY A 60 -19.30 -20.84 -8.01
C GLY A 60 -18.68 -19.75 -7.11
N HIS A 61 -17.87 -18.84 -7.68
CA HIS A 61 -17.25 -17.69 -6.99
C HIS A 61 -17.11 -16.49 -7.95
N ALA A 62 -16.67 -15.35 -7.43
CA ALA A 62 -16.43 -14.14 -8.21
C ALA A 62 -15.06 -14.15 -8.91
N SER A 63 -14.91 -14.96 -9.96
CA SER A 63 -13.72 -15.01 -10.81
C SER A 63 -13.85 -14.10 -12.05
N TYR A 64 -12.72 -13.57 -12.51
CA TYR A 64 -12.53 -12.75 -13.70
C TYR A 64 -12.11 -13.54 -14.93
N ASP A 65 -11.65 -14.78 -14.77
CA ASP A 65 -11.26 -15.66 -15.87
C ASP A 65 -12.11 -16.94 -15.99
N GLY A 66 -13.10 -17.11 -15.11
CA GLY A 66 -14.09 -18.17 -15.15
C GLY A 66 -13.67 -19.45 -14.43
N ASP A 67 -12.56 -19.43 -13.69
CA ASP A 67 -12.15 -20.55 -12.84
C ASP A 67 -12.82 -20.50 -11.44
N PRO A 68 -12.73 -21.57 -10.63
CA PRO A 68 -13.41 -21.65 -9.34
C PRO A 68 -12.67 -20.92 -8.21
N GLU A 69 -11.54 -20.27 -8.47
CA GLU A 69 -10.79 -19.57 -7.43
C GLU A 69 -11.47 -18.24 -7.08
N LEU A 70 -11.39 -17.87 -5.81
CA LEU A 70 -11.86 -16.56 -5.38
C LEU A 70 -10.88 -15.50 -5.85
N GLU A 71 -11.37 -14.36 -6.33
CA GLU A 71 -10.50 -13.28 -6.80
C GLU A 71 -10.93 -11.88 -6.28
N PRO A 72 -10.00 -11.10 -5.70
CA PRO A 72 -10.25 -9.73 -5.31
C PRO A 72 -10.56 -8.83 -6.51
N ALA A 73 -11.17 -7.67 -6.26
CA ALA A 73 -11.38 -6.70 -7.33
C ALA A 73 -10.05 -6.22 -7.90
N PRO A 74 -9.93 -6.02 -9.24
CA PRO A 74 -8.71 -5.63 -9.89
C PRO A 74 -8.32 -4.20 -9.50
N TYR A 75 -7.05 -3.87 -9.70
CA TYR A 75 -6.60 -2.49 -9.49
C TYR A 75 -7.17 -1.55 -10.55
N VAL A 76 -7.30 -0.28 -10.16
CA VAL A 76 -7.68 0.81 -11.08
C VAL A 76 -6.49 1.71 -11.32
N ALA A 77 -6.52 2.47 -12.43
CA ALA A 77 -5.53 3.51 -12.65
C ALA A 77 -5.58 4.55 -11.51
N CYS A 78 -4.42 4.86 -10.96
CA CYS A 78 -4.28 5.95 -9.99
C CYS A 78 -4.51 7.30 -10.67
N THR A 79 -5.00 8.28 -9.90
CA THR A 79 -5.08 9.68 -10.34
C THR A 79 -3.72 10.38 -10.25
N GLY A 80 -2.82 9.86 -9.41
CA GLY A 80 -1.46 10.34 -9.23
C GLY A 80 -0.42 9.24 -9.41
N ALA A 81 0.62 9.25 -8.58
CA ALA A 81 1.65 8.23 -8.58
C ALA A 81 1.06 6.83 -8.32
N SER A 82 1.67 5.82 -8.93
CA SER A 82 1.30 4.41 -8.76
C SER A 82 2.56 3.55 -8.59
N PRO A 83 2.47 2.41 -7.91
CA PRO A 83 3.54 1.42 -7.94
C PRO A 83 3.70 0.89 -9.37
N THR A 84 4.94 0.58 -9.77
CA THR A 84 5.20 -0.05 -11.08
C THR A 84 4.51 -1.41 -11.13
N GLY A 85 3.79 -1.72 -12.22
CA GLY A 85 3.09 -3.01 -12.40
C GLY A 85 1.78 -3.16 -11.61
N GLY A 86 1.49 -2.25 -10.68
CA GLY A 86 0.22 -2.21 -9.96
C GLY A 86 -0.61 -0.97 -10.29
N GLY A 87 -1.61 -0.73 -9.44
CA GLY A 87 -2.47 0.44 -9.55
C GLY A 87 -2.90 0.94 -8.17
N CYS A 88 -4.11 1.46 -8.09
CA CYS A 88 -4.71 1.95 -6.85
C CYS A 88 -5.95 1.14 -6.46
N LEU A 89 -6.33 1.28 -5.19
CA LEU A 89 -7.54 0.66 -4.66
C LEU A 89 -8.80 1.15 -5.40
N PRO A 90 -9.72 0.25 -5.79
CA PRO A 90 -10.97 0.64 -6.44
C PRO A 90 -11.89 1.39 -5.46
N GLY A 91 -12.55 2.45 -5.95
CA GLY A 91 -13.42 3.29 -5.11
C GLY A 91 -14.79 2.69 -4.76
N THR A 92 -15.14 1.55 -5.33
CA THR A 92 -16.47 0.92 -5.19
C THR A 92 -16.63 0.08 -3.93
N VAL A 93 -15.52 -0.20 -3.22
CA VAL A 93 -15.47 -1.16 -2.09
C VAL A 93 -15.41 -0.49 -0.71
N GLY A 94 -15.50 0.85 -0.64
CA GLY A 94 -15.45 1.59 0.62
C GLY A 94 -14.08 1.66 1.30
N ALA A 95 -13.01 1.30 0.59
CA ALA A 95 -11.64 1.42 1.09
C ALA A 95 -11.20 2.89 1.19
N VAL A 96 -10.36 3.19 2.18
CA VAL A 96 -9.67 4.48 2.31
C VAL A 96 -8.63 4.58 1.20
N ARG A 97 -8.78 5.52 0.27
CA ARG A 97 -7.93 5.56 -0.93
C ARG A 97 -6.67 6.39 -0.79
N THR A 98 -6.66 7.38 0.08
CA THR A 98 -5.55 8.32 0.21
C THR A 98 -4.92 8.17 1.59
N ASN A 99 -3.60 8.01 1.60
CA ASN A 99 -2.82 7.94 2.82
C ASN A 99 -2.70 9.33 3.49
N PRO A 100 -2.22 9.41 4.74
CA PRO A 100 -2.05 10.68 5.46
C PRO A 100 -1.06 11.68 4.85
N TRP A 101 -0.25 11.25 3.88
CA TRP A 101 0.68 12.09 3.13
C TRP A 101 0.08 12.66 1.84
N GLY A 102 -1.17 12.29 1.51
CA GLY A 102 -1.91 12.78 0.36
C GLY A 102 -1.64 12.00 -0.93
N THR A 103 -1.04 10.82 -0.83
CA THR A 103 -0.84 9.91 -1.97
C THR A 103 -1.88 8.80 -1.92
N GLU A 104 -2.36 8.34 -3.06
CA GLU A 104 -3.23 7.17 -3.08
C GLU A 104 -2.48 5.91 -2.63
N TYR A 105 -3.17 4.98 -1.98
CA TYR A 105 -2.60 3.67 -1.68
C TYR A 105 -2.41 2.87 -2.97
N GLY A 106 -1.18 2.42 -3.19
CA GLY A 106 -0.83 1.45 -4.21
C GLY A 106 -1.44 0.09 -3.89
N TYR A 107 -1.78 -0.64 -4.94
CA TYR A 107 -2.49 -1.90 -4.84
C TYR A 107 -1.94 -2.88 -5.88
N CYS A 108 -1.50 -4.03 -5.37
CA CYS A 108 -1.14 -5.20 -6.16
C CYS A 108 -2.21 -6.27 -5.92
N VAL A 109 -2.62 -6.96 -6.98
CA VAL A 109 -3.57 -8.06 -6.92
C VAL A 109 -3.15 -9.11 -7.93
N TRP A 110 -3.23 -10.37 -7.52
CA TRP A 110 -2.79 -11.51 -8.32
C TRP A 110 -3.94 -12.44 -8.65
N ASN A 111 -3.97 -12.92 -9.89
CA ASN A 111 -4.84 -14.00 -10.32
C ASN A 111 -4.18 -15.34 -9.96
N HIS A 112 -4.72 -16.00 -8.96
CA HIS A 112 -4.32 -17.34 -8.57
C HIS A 112 -5.34 -18.36 -9.06
N GLY A 113 -4.90 -19.60 -9.23
CA GLY A 113 -5.79 -20.70 -9.58
C GLY A 113 -5.37 -21.45 -10.85
N PRO A 114 -6.15 -22.45 -11.27
CA PRO A 114 -5.86 -23.23 -12.48
C PRO A 114 -5.63 -22.38 -13.73
N THR A 115 -6.27 -21.22 -13.82
CA THR A 115 -5.98 -20.18 -14.80
C THR A 115 -5.34 -19.02 -14.05
N ASN A 116 -4.02 -18.86 -14.14
CA ASN A 116 -3.30 -17.89 -13.29
C ASN A 116 -2.68 -16.73 -14.06
N THR A 117 -2.97 -16.59 -15.35
CA THR A 117 -2.45 -15.49 -16.16
C THR A 117 -3.09 -14.17 -15.75
N GLY A 118 -2.32 -13.07 -15.76
CA GLY A 118 -2.85 -11.75 -15.44
C GLY A 118 -4.06 -11.38 -16.30
N VAL A 119 -5.17 -11.03 -15.64
CA VAL A 119 -6.46 -10.71 -16.27
C VAL A 119 -7.02 -9.41 -15.69
N ALA A 120 -7.73 -8.62 -16.50
CA ALA A 120 -8.53 -7.48 -16.04
C ALA A 120 -7.83 -6.49 -15.08
N ASN A 121 -6.53 -6.20 -15.25
CA ASN A 121 -5.70 -5.43 -14.30
C ASN A 121 -5.41 -6.20 -13.00
N MET A 122 -5.02 -7.46 -13.15
CA MET A 122 -4.44 -8.31 -12.12
C MET A 122 -3.14 -8.88 -12.68
N LEU A 123 -2.19 -9.10 -11.78
CA LEU A 123 -0.91 -9.71 -12.08
C LEU A 123 -1.05 -11.23 -12.15
N GLN A 124 -0.13 -11.90 -12.82
CA GLN A 124 -0.11 -13.37 -12.84
C GLN A 124 0.24 -13.89 -11.45
N GLY A 125 -0.55 -14.81 -10.91
CA GLY A 125 -0.30 -15.48 -9.65
C GLY A 125 0.18 -16.92 -9.83
N LYS A 126 0.12 -17.70 -8.74
CA LYS A 126 0.45 -19.13 -8.76
C LYS A 126 -0.74 -19.99 -9.15
N SER A 127 -0.44 -21.08 -9.85
CA SER A 127 -1.45 -22.04 -10.29
C SER A 127 -2.06 -22.88 -9.16
N ASP A 128 -1.41 -22.90 -8.00
CA ASP A 128 -1.78 -23.73 -6.84
C ASP A 128 -2.56 -22.96 -5.77
N GLY A 129 -2.93 -21.69 -6.01
CA GLY A 129 -3.61 -20.86 -5.02
C GLY A 129 -2.71 -20.38 -3.87
N SER A 130 -1.42 -20.76 -3.88
CA SER A 130 -0.50 -20.38 -2.80
C SER A 130 0.05 -18.98 -3.05
N GLY A 131 0.19 -18.19 -1.97
CA GLY A 131 0.76 -16.85 -2.03
C GLY A 131 -0.18 -15.77 -1.49
N ALA A 132 0.27 -14.53 -1.64
CA ALA A 132 -0.53 -13.36 -1.27
C ALA A 132 -1.50 -13.03 -2.41
N VAL A 133 -2.78 -12.84 -2.07
CA VAL A 133 -3.81 -12.52 -3.06
C VAL A 133 -3.81 -11.04 -3.40
N ILE A 134 -3.43 -10.21 -2.43
CA ILE A 134 -3.28 -8.77 -2.61
C ILE A 134 -2.10 -8.23 -1.79
N ALA A 135 -1.64 -7.05 -2.19
CA ALA A 135 -0.81 -6.20 -1.35
C ALA A 135 -1.26 -4.75 -1.43
N ILE A 136 -1.17 -4.05 -0.31
CA ILE A 136 -1.43 -2.62 -0.23
C ILE A 136 -0.14 -1.92 0.14
N ILE A 137 0.17 -0.84 -0.60
CA ILE A 137 1.42 -0.08 -0.52
C ILE A 137 1.08 1.39 -0.27
N SER A 138 1.84 2.04 0.59
CA SER A 138 1.82 3.48 0.78
C SER A 138 3.17 4.06 0.37
N ALA A 139 3.16 5.08 -0.49
CA ALA A 139 4.34 5.81 -1.01
C ALA A 139 5.08 6.69 0.03
N GLY A 140 4.81 6.46 1.33
CA GLY A 140 5.38 7.23 2.43
C GLY A 140 5.25 8.76 2.37
N PRO A 141 5.98 9.45 3.26
CA PRO A 141 6.16 10.90 3.25
C PRO A 141 6.72 11.51 1.96
N ASN A 142 7.58 10.81 1.23
CA ASN A 142 8.21 11.32 0.00
C ASN A 142 7.25 11.30 -1.23
N LYS A 143 6.11 10.62 -1.10
CA LYS A 143 5.03 10.48 -2.10
C LYS A 143 5.45 9.77 -3.40
N THR A 144 6.54 9.03 -3.37
CA THR A 144 7.11 8.32 -4.49
C THR A 144 7.11 6.83 -4.15
N PHE A 145 6.61 5.99 -5.06
CA PHE A 145 6.70 4.56 -4.86
C PHE A 145 8.10 4.09 -5.25
N GLU A 146 8.89 3.68 -4.25
CA GLU A 146 10.12 2.92 -4.47
C GLU A 146 9.87 1.41 -4.57
N THR A 147 8.63 1.00 -4.31
CA THR A 147 8.16 -0.38 -4.33
C THR A 147 7.23 -0.62 -5.53
N GLY A 148 7.46 -1.72 -6.24
CA GLY A 148 6.65 -2.18 -7.38
C GLY A 148 5.91 -3.48 -7.10
N CYS A 149 4.93 -3.77 -7.95
CA CYS A 149 4.20 -5.02 -8.03
C CYS A 149 4.68 -5.81 -9.25
N PHE A 150 4.97 -7.08 -9.05
CA PHE A 150 5.46 -8.02 -10.05
C PHE A 150 4.63 -9.31 -9.96
N ASP A 151 4.71 -10.13 -11.01
CA ASP A 151 4.02 -11.41 -11.03
C ASP A 151 4.48 -12.31 -9.87
N TYR A 152 3.61 -13.24 -9.47
CA TYR A 152 3.82 -14.22 -8.42
C TYR A 152 3.98 -15.61 -9.04
N ASP A 153 4.95 -15.76 -9.95
CA ASP A 153 5.14 -16.94 -10.81
C ASP A 153 6.40 -17.77 -10.46
N GLY A 154 7.06 -17.46 -9.35
CA GLY A 154 8.33 -18.06 -8.94
C GLY A 154 9.58 -17.47 -9.59
N SER A 155 9.46 -16.45 -10.44
CA SER A 155 10.59 -15.74 -11.06
C SER A 155 10.85 -14.41 -10.35
N ALA A 156 12.12 -14.11 -10.02
CA ALA A 156 12.47 -12.82 -9.42
C ALA A 156 12.58 -11.69 -10.48
N PRO A 157 12.15 -10.45 -10.18
CA PRO A 157 11.47 -10.03 -8.95
C PRO A 157 10.02 -10.55 -8.90
N GLU A 158 9.60 -11.03 -7.73
CA GLU A 158 8.29 -11.66 -7.53
C GLU A 158 7.47 -10.85 -6.51
N GLY A 159 6.16 -10.72 -6.75
CA GLY A 159 5.24 -10.05 -5.83
C GLY A 159 5.56 -8.56 -5.61
N VAL A 160 5.50 -8.10 -4.37
CA VAL A 160 5.97 -6.77 -3.97
C VAL A 160 7.50 -6.77 -3.87
N ASN A 161 8.15 -5.86 -4.60
CA ASN A 161 9.60 -5.70 -4.57
C ASN A 161 10.00 -4.21 -4.48
N PRO A 162 10.85 -3.80 -3.51
CA PRO A 162 11.43 -4.60 -2.43
C PRO A 162 10.36 -5.23 -1.51
N PRO A 163 10.56 -6.49 -1.06
CA PRO A 163 9.55 -7.15 -0.25
C PRO A 163 9.41 -6.48 1.13
N PRO A 164 8.19 -6.40 1.68
CA PRO A 164 7.98 -5.80 2.98
C PRO A 164 8.71 -6.58 4.08
N ALA A 165 9.52 -5.86 4.85
CA ALA A 165 10.17 -6.36 6.05
C ALA A 165 9.18 -6.40 7.24
N ARG A 166 9.66 -6.84 8.41
CA ARG A 166 8.86 -6.75 9.65
C ARG A 166 8.42 -5.30 9.89
N GLY A 167 7.16 -5.12 10.26
CA GLY A 167 6.58 -3.79 10.49
C GLY A 167 6.13 -3.05 9.23
N MET A 168 5.87 -3.79 8.14
CA MET A 168 5.35 -3.27 6.86
C MET A 168 6.32 -2.37 6.09
N THR A 169 7.55 -2.15 6.54
CA THR A 169 8.50 -1.31 5.80
C THR A 169 8.85 -1.97 4.46
N ALA A 170 8.66 -1.24 3.36
CA ALA A 170 9.11 -1.60 2.02
C ALA A 170 10.13 -0.56 1.53
N GLY A 171 10.58 -0.64 0.26
CA GLY A 171 11.66 0.19 -0.26
C GLY A 171 11.57 1.68 0.13
N GLY A 172 12.71 2.32 0.41
CA GLY A 172 12.72 3.74 0.78
C GLY A 172 11.94 4.04 2.07
N ASP A 173 10.91 4.88 1.98
CA ASP A 173 9.96 5.17 3.07
C ASP A 173 8.58 4.56 2.84
N ASP A 174 8.46 3.65 1.87
CA ASP A 174 7.23 2.92 1.59
C ASP A 174 6.82 2.01 2.75
N SER A 175 5.51 1.83 2.88
CA SER A 175 4.95 0.78 3.75
C SER A 175 4.06 -0.13 2.93
N ALA A 176 4.34 -1.43 2.92
CA ALA A 176 3.56 -2.44 2.21
C ALA A 176 3.19 -3.63 3.11
N LYS A 177 2.05 -4.25 2.82
CA LYS A 177 1.68 -5.51 3.44
C LYS A 177 0.95 -6.42 2.45
N TYR A 178 1.31 -7.69 2.50
CA TYR A 178 0.60 -8.78 1.84
C TYR A 178 -0.61 -9.22 2.65
N PHE A 179 -1.64 -9.67 1.95
CA PHE A 179 -2.79 -10.34 2.55
C PHE A 179 -3.05 -11.64 1.81
N THR A 180 -3.29 -12.69 2.59
CA THR A 180 -3.79 -13.99 2.12
C THR A 180 -5.27 -14.15 2.52
N TYR A 181 -5.98 -15.11 1.92
CA TYR A 181 -7.36 -15.43 2.33
C TYR A 181 -7.47 -15.81 3.80
N ALA A 182 -6.50 -16.56 4.33
CA ALA A 182 -6.48 -16.97 5.73
C ALA A 182 -6.34 -15.76 6.67
N GLU A 183 -5.46 -14.81 6.36
CA GLU A 183 -5.21 -13.62 7.19
C GLU A 183 -6.35 -12.60 7.16
N ALA A 184 -7.18 -12.60 6.12
CA ALA A 184 -8.33 -11.72 6.04
C ALA A 184 -9.55 -12.22 6.83
N SER A 185 -9.63 -13.54 7.08
CA SER A 185 -10.71 -14.17 7.85
C SER A 185 -10.50 -14.17 9.38
N ALA A 186 -9.31 -13.76 9.85
CA ALA A 186 -8.92 -13.70 11.27
C ALA A 186 -8.97 -12.29 11.85
#